data_AF-A0A5S4T890-F1
#
_entry.id   AF-A0A5S4T890-F1
#
_cell.length_a   1.000
_cell.length_b   1.000
_cell.length_c   1.000
_cell.angle_alpha   90.00
_cell.angle_beta   90.00
_cell.angle_gamma   90.00
#
_symmetry.space_group_name_H-M   'P 1'
#
loop_
_entity.id
_entity.type
_entity.pdbx_description
1 polymer ?
#
loop_
_entity_poly.entity_id
_entity_poly.type
_entity_poly.pdbx_seq_one_letter_code
_entity_poly.pdbx_strand_id
1 'polypeptide(L)'
;SQRSALDNLPEHPVLVKSIVTGDLSRAIASHYGVETVETLTGFKNICGKANEYEVTKAKSYLFGYEESIGFCYGTFVRDKDAVSASMMVVEMAAYYKERGQTLLDVLENIYTTFGYYNERQIALELEGVEGQERIARIMNDFRQRPLKAVADMTLQTTIDFKEGYQE
;
A
#
# COMPACT_ATOMS: atom_id res chain seq x y z
N SER A 1 16.38 7.69 -0.67
CA SER A 1 15.42 8.80 -0.42
C SER A 1 16.21 9.97 0.14
N GLN A 2 15.73 11.21 -0.01
CA GLN A 2 16.42 12.36 0.60
C GLN A 2 16.53 12.21 2.12
N ARG A 3 15.51 11.63 2.77
CA ARG A 3 15.52 11.40 4.22
C ARG A 3 16.67 10.51 4.67
N SER A 4 16.90 9.41 3.95
CA SER A 4 18.04 8.53 4.21
C SER A 4 19.39 9.19 3.88
N ALA A 5 19.47 9.97 2.79
CA ALA A 5 20.70 10.70 2.44
C ALA A 5 21.06 11.81 3.44
N LEU A 6 20.05 12.39 4.10
CA LEU A 6 20.19 13.43 5.13
C LEU A 6 20.21 12.86 6.56
N ASP A 7 20.20 11.53 6.71
CA ASP A 7 20.15 10.82 8.00
C ASP A 7 19.05 11.34 8.95
N ASN A 8 17.83 11.53 8.42
CA ASN A 8 16.71 12.11 9.17
C ASN A 8 15.43 11.26 9.16
N LEU A 9 15.56 9.95 8.92
CA LEU A 9 14.48 9.02 9.18
C LEU A 9 14.21 8.95 10.70
N PRO A 10 12.94 9.04 11.14
CA PRO A 10 12.64 8.90 12.56
C PRO A 10 12.86 7.45 13.00
N GLU A 11 12.97 7.24 14.32
CA GLU A 11 13.05 5.90 14.89
C GLU A 11 11.78 5.08 14.59
N HIS A 12 11.96 3.80 14.29
CA HIS A 12 10.88 2.85 13.95
C HIS A 12 9.89 3.39 12.90
N PRO A 13 10.38 3.82 11.71
CA PRO A 13 9.54 4.44 10.70
C PRO A 13 8.61 3.41 10.04
N VAL A 14 7.36 3.79 9.79
CA VAL A 14 6.37 2.92 9.14
C VAL A 14 5.67 3.56 7.96
N LEU A 15 5.50 2.75 6.92
CA LEU A 15 4.59 2.93 5.79
C LEU A 15 3.33 2.11 6.07
N VAL A 16 2.13 2.68 5.94
CA VAL A 16 0.87 1.97 6.16
C VAL A 16 0.04 1.89 4.88
N LYS A 17 -0.32 0.70 4.42
CA LYS A 17 -1.11 0.52 3.18
C LYS A 17 -2.28 -0.45 3.38
N SER A 18 -3.28 -0.40 2.49
CA SER A 18 -4.32 -1.42 2.48
C SER A 18 -3.75 -2.77 1.98
N ILE A 19 -4.35 -3.88 2.43
CA ILE A 19 -4.03 -5.25 1.98
C ILE A 19 -4.26 -5.49 0.48
N VAL A 20 -5.03 -4.63 -0.19
CA VAL A 20 -5.29 -4.71 -1.64
C VAL A 20 -4.44 -3.73 -2.44
N THR A 21 -3.62 -2.93 -1.77
CA THR A 21 -2.67 -2.03 -2.42
C THR A 21 -1.44 -2.81 -2.90
N GLY A 22 -0.84 -2.35 -3.99
CA GLY A 22 0.38 -2.88 -4.58
C GLY A 22 1.62 -2.98 -3.68
N ASP A 23 2.53 -3.89 -4.03
CA ASP A 23 3.70 -4.24 -3.20
C ASP A 23 5.01 -3.56 -3.58
N LEU A 24 5.04 -2.76 -4.65
CA LEU A 24 6.21 -1.97 -5.01
C LEU A 24 6.66 -1.06 -3.84
N SER A 25 5.71 -0.45 -3.13
CA SER A 25 6.03 0.42 -1.99
C SER A 25 6.65 -0.34 -0.82
N ARG A 26 6.30 -1.61 -0.60
CA ARG A 26 6.93 -2.47 0.42
C ARG A 26 8.40 -2.71 0.08
N ALA A 27 8.71 -3.01 -1.17
CA ALA A 27 10.09 -3.22 -1.62
C ALA A 27 10.92 -1.93 -1.44
N ILE A 28 10.35 -0.78 -1.81
CA ILE A 28 10.98 0.54 -1.60
C ILE A 28 11.19 0.81 -0.09
N ALA A 29 10.15 0.62 0.73
CA ALA A 29 10.21 0.87 2.17
C ALA A 29 11.28 -0.01 2.85
N SER A 30 11.28 -1.31 2.55
CA SER A 30 12.23 -2.27 3.09
C SER A 30 13.68 -1.91 2.76
N HIS A 31 13.95 -1.45 1.54
CA HIS A 31 15.28 -0.99 1.12
C HIS A 31 15.79 0.20 1.95
N TYR A 32 14.90 1.08 2.43
CA TYR A 32 15.25 2.22 3.26
C TYR A 32 15.08 1.97 4.77
N GLY A 33 14.89 0.71 5.19
CA GLY A 33 14.71 0.37 6.61
C GLY A 33 13.37 0.86 7.19
N VAL A 34 12.36 1.06 6.35
CA VAL A 34 11.00 1.44 6.75
C VAL A 34 10.12 0.19 6.77
N GLU A 35 9.47 -0.07 7.90
CA GLU A 35 8.55 -1.20 8.02
C GLU A 35 7.26 -0.90 7.25
N THR A 36 6.70 -1.91 6.57
CA THR A 36 5.38 -1.81 5.95
C THR A 36 4.34 -2.48 6.82
N VAL A 37 3.36 -1.71 7.30
CA VAL A 37 2.20 -2.18 8.05
C VAL A 37 1.00 -2.23 7.10
N GLU A 38 0.28 -3.33 7.12
CA GLU A 38 -0.94 -3.50 6.31
C GLU A 38 -2.21 -3.41 7.15
N THR A 39 -3.25 -2.84 6.57
CA THR A 39 -4.57 -2.76 7.20
C THR A 39 -5.67 -3.18 6.23
N LEU A 40 -6.86 -3.48 6.76
CA LEU A 40 -8.06 -3.58 5.92
C LEU A 40 -8.32 -2.27 5.17
N THR A 41 -9.05 -2.35 4.06
CA THR A 41 -9.48 -1.19 3.28
C THR A 41 -10.29 -0.20 4.12
N GLY A 42 -10.09 1.08 3.82
CA GLY A 42 -10.66 2.21 4.54
C GLY A 42 -9.60 3.00 5.30
N PHE A 43 -9.51 4.30 4.99
CA PHE A 43 -8.53 5.22 5.61
C PHE A 43 -8.64 5.34 7.14
N LYS A 44 -9.80 5.00 7.71
CA LYS A 44 -9.96 4.87 9.17
C LYS A 44 -8.97 3.89 9.79
N ASN A 45 -8.61 2.81 9.08
CA ASN A 45 -7.69 1.80 9.57
C ASN A 45 -6.24 2.29 9.46
N ILE A 46 -5.91 2.96 8.35
CA ILE A 46 -4.59 3.58 8.11
C ILE A 46 -4.32 4.69 9.15
N CYS A 47 -5.21 5.67 9.26
CA CYS A 47 -5.08 6.75 10.24
C CYS A 47 -5.29 6.26 11.68
N GLY A 48 -6.01 5.15 11.88
CA GLY A 48 -6.11 4.45 13.15
C GLY A 48 -4.73 4.01 13.66
N LYS A 49 -3.86 3.48 12.78
CA LYS A 49 -2.47 3.18 13.14
C LYS A 49 -1.66 4.43 13.48
N ALA A 50 -1.85 5.53 12.75
CA ALA A 50 -1.21 6.80 13.11
C ALA A 50 -1.59 7.26 14.54
N ASN A 51 -2.88 7.16 14.89
CA ASN A 51 -3.37 7.47 16.24
C ASN A 51 -2.80 6.53 17.31
N GLU A 52 -2.78 5.22 17.03
CA GLU A 52 -2.20 4.20 17.91
C GLU A 52 -0.74 4.52 18.23
N TYR A 53 0.04 4.85 17.20
CA TYR A 53 1.47 5.15 17.33
C TYR A 53 1.76 6.49 17.99
N GLU A 54 0.87 7.46 17.85
CA GLU A 54 0.96 8.74 18.55
C GLU A 54 0.83 8.57 20.07
N VAL A 55 -0.01 7.65 20.53
CA VAL A 55 -0.20 7.35 21.96
C VAL A 55 0.89 6.42 22.48
N THR A 56 1.13 5.30 21.78
CA THR A 56 2.04 4.24 22.24
C THR A 56 3.51 4.60 22.09
N LYS A 57 3.84 5.53 21.17
CA LYS A 57 5.21 5.88 20.77
C LYS A 57 6.03 4.69 20.25
N ALA A 58 5.36 3.58 19.89
CA ALA A 58 6.04 2.37 19.44
C ALA A 58 6.66 2.51 18.04
N LYS A 59 6.07 3.36 17.20
CA LYS A 59 6.37 3.50 15.76
C LYS A 59 6.21 4.96 15.32
N SER A 60 6.84 5.32 14.20
CA SER A 60 6.73 6.64 13.60
C SER A 60 6.05 6.56 12.23
N TYR A 61 4.77 6.97 12.18
CA TYR A 61 4.02 7.01 10.94
C TYR A 61 4.63 8.02 9.94
N LEU A 62 5.04 7.54 8.77
CA LEU A 62 5.59 8.38 7.71
C LEU A 62 4.59 8.68 6.60
N PHE A 63 3.93 7.64 6.12
CA PHE A 63 3.08 7.71 4.95
C PHE A 63 2.07 6.60 5.00
N GLY A 64 0.88 6.85 4.46
CA GLY A 64 -0.06 5.80 4.23
C GLY A 64 -0.99 6.08 3.08
N TYR A 65 -1.38 5.01 2.39
CA TYR A 65 -2.06 5.14 1.13
C TYR A 65 -2.87 3.89 0.74
N GLU A 66 -3.78 4.10 -0.20
CA GLU A 66 -4.58 3.06 -0.83
C GLU A 66 -4.44 3.15 -2.36
N GLU A 67 -4.63 2.02 -3.03
CA GLU A 67 -4.71 1.90 -4.49
C GLU A 67 -5.81 2.78 -5.10
N SER A 68 -6.85 3.09 -4.31
CA SER A 68 -7.96 3.97 -4.67
C SER A 68 -7.61 5.48 -4.61
N ILE A 69 -6.34 5.84 -4.85
CA ILE A 69 -5.85 7.23 -4.93
C ILE A 69 -6.02 7.99 -3.61
N GLY A 70 -5.94 7.28 -2.47
CA GLY A 70 -5.95 7.87 -1.15
C GLY A 70 -4.54 7.98 -0.59
N PHE A 71 -4.10 9.17 -0.17
CA PHE A 71 -2.77 9.39 0.38
C PHE A 71 -2.83 10.26 1.64
N CYS A 72 -2.04 9.95 2.66
CA CYS A 72 -1.80 10.80 3.83
C CYS A 72 -0.32 10.78 4.17
N TYR A 73 0.32 11.92 3.95
CA TYR A 73 1.71 12.15 4.29
C TYR A 73 1.85 12.69 5.70
N GLY A 74 2.66 12.01 6.51
CA GLY A 74 2.87 12.36 7.90
C GLY A 74 1.57 12.36 8.71
N THR A 75 1.58 13.13 9.80
CA THR A 75 0.52 13.14 10.81
C THR A 75 -0.19 14.49 10.90
N PHE A 76 -0.16 15.30 9.84
CA PHE A 76 -0.80 16.63 9.82
C PHE A 76 -2.32 16.55 9.80
N VAL A 77 -2.84 15.51 9.14
CA VAL A 77 -4.27 15.21 9.05
C VAL A 77 -4.53 13.75 9.43
N ARG A 78 -5.80 13.39 9.64
CA ARG A 78 -6.25 12.00 9.85
C ARG A 78 -7.25 11.60 8.77
N ASP A 79 -6.95 11.98 7.53
CA ASP A 79 -7.77 11.70 6.36
C ASP A 79 -6.90 11.72 5.08
N LYS A 80 -7.49 11.37 3.94
CA LYS A 80 -6.90 11.54 2.61
C LYS A 80 -6.63 13.02 2.37
N ASP A 81 -5.41 13.34 1.94
CA ASP A 81 -5.00 14.71 1.64
C ASP A 81 -4.35 14.80 0.26
N ALA A 82 -5.20 15.04 -0.74
CA ALA A 82 -4.79 15.25 -2.11
C ALA A 82 -3.99 16.55 -2.28
N VAL A 83 -4.21 17.57 -1.42
CA VAL A 83 -3.50 18.85 -1.52
C VAL A 83 -2.04 18.66 -1.17
N SER A 84 -1.76 18.06 0.00
CA SER A 84 -0.38 17.72 0.40
C SER A 84 0.27 16.73 -0.57
N ALA A 85 -0.48 15.72 -1.04
CA ALA A 85 0.02 14.78 -2.05
C ALA A 85 0.43 15.49 -3.34
N SER A 86 -0.39 16.42 -3.84
CA SER A 86 -0.08 17.21 -5.03
C SER A 86 1.17 18.07 -4.85
N MET A 87 1.33 18.69 -3.67
CA MET A 87 2.50 19.52 -3.36
C MET A 87 3.79 18.68 -3.34
N MET A 88 3.77 17.49 -2.75
CA MET A 88 4.91 16.57 -2.80
C MET A 88 5.29 16.18 -4.23
N VAL A 89 4.30 15.94 -5.10
CA VAL A 89 4.58 15.63 -6.52
C VAL A 89 5.21 16.82 -7.23
N VAL A 90 4.74 18.04 -6.97
CA VAL A 90 5.33 19.26 -7.53
C VAL A 90 6.76 19.48 -7.04
N GLU A 91 7.01 19.25 -5.75
CA GLU A 91 8.36 19.33 -5.16
C GLU A 91 9.30 18.29 -5.79
N MET A 92 8.85 17.04 -5.94
CA MET A 92 9.61 15.99 -6.65
C MET A 92 9.92 16.41 -8.08
N ALA A 93 8.94 16.95 -8.81
CA ALA A 93 9.13 17.41 -10.18
C ALA A 93 10.17 18.54 -10.26
N ALA A 94 10.12 19.52 -9.36
CA ALA A 94 11.10 20.60 -9.29
C ALA A 94 12.50 20.08 -8.99
N TYR A 95 12.64 19.23 -7.97
CA TYR A 95 13.91 18.64 -7.55
C TYR A 95 14.60 17.85 -8.66
N TYR A 96 13.86 17.01 -9.39
CA TYR A 96 14.43 16.21 -10.48
C TYR A 96 14.65 17.01 -11.76
N LYS A 97 13.82 18.03 -12.02
CA LYS A 97 14.03 18.94 -13.15
C LYS A 97 15.36 19.69 -13.05
N GLU A 98 15.76 20.13 -11.85
CA GLU A 98 17.10 20.74 -11.62
C GLU A 98 18.26 19.79 -11.97
N ARG A 99 18.01 18.48 -11.99
CA ARG A 99 18.98 17.43 -12.34
C ARG A 99 18.86 16.95 -13.78
N GLY A 100 18.03 17.61 -14.59
CA GLY A 100 17.78 17.22 -15.98
C GLY A 100 16.97 15.93 -16.13
N GLN A 101 16.24 15.51 -15.10
CA GLN A 101 15.42 14.29 -15.10
C GLN A 101 13.92 14.63 -15.06
N THR A 102 13.11 13.81 -15.72
CA THR A 102 11.65 13.83 -15.61
C THR A 102 11.16 12.86 -14.54
N LEU A 103 9.90 12.98 -14.11
CA LEU A 103 9.30 12.00 -13.20
C LEU A 103 9.19 10.60 -13.84
N LEU A 104 9.12 10.51 -15.17
CA LEU A 104 9.11 9.22 -15.87
C LEU A 104 10.48 8.55 -15.81
N ASP A 105 11.57 9.32 -15.94
CA ASP A 105 12.93 8.78 -15.78
C ASP A 105 13.13 8.25 -14.36
N VAL A 106 12.62 8.96 -13.36
CA VAL A 106 12.67 8.53 -11.95
C VAL A 106 11.83 7.29 -11.72
N LEU A 107 10.65 7.21 -12.33
CA LEU A 107 9.78 6.02 -12.26
C LEU A 107 10.46 4.80 -12.88
N GLU A 108 11.09 4.95 -14.05
CA GLU A 108 11.83 3.86 -14.69
C GLU A 108 13.00 3.39 -13.84
N ASN A 109 13.72 4.31 -13.19
CA ASN A 109 14.78 3.97 -12.25
C ASN A 109 14.25 3.19 -11.04
N ILE A 110 13.07 3.56 -10.53
CA ILE A 110 12.39 2.80 -9.46
C ILE A 110 12.11 1.38 -9.92
N TYR A 111 11.54 1.19 -11.12
CA TYR A 111 11.27 -0.15 -11.66
C TYR A 111 12.53 -0.96 -11.91
N THR A 112 13.57 -0.35 -12.47
CA THR A 112 14.88 -1.02 -12.67
C THR A 112 15.50 -1.43 -11.34
N THR A 113 15.32 -0.65 -10.28
CA THR A 113 15.91 -0.91 -8.96
C THR A 113 15.14 -1.96 -8.16
N PHE A 114 13.80 -1.88 -8.16
CA PHE A 114 12.95 -2.68 -7.26
C PHE A 114 12.17 -3.78 -7.98
N GLY A 115 12.21 -3.81 -9.31
CA GLY A 115 11.43 -4.71 -10.15
C GLY A 115 10.13 -4.06 -10.65
N TYR A 116 9.52 -4.74 -11.62
CA TYR A 116 8.26 -4.33 -12.25
C TYR A 116 7.09 -5.02 -11.56
N TYR A 117 6.11 -4.23 -11.14
CA TYR A 117 4.90 -4.70 -10.48
C TYR A 117 3.72 -4.41 -11.41
N ASN A 118 3.02 -5.46 -11.85
CA ASN A 118 1.84 -5.34 -12.69
C ASN A 118 0.59 -5.63 -11.86
N GLU A 119 -0.23 -4.60 -11.69
CA GLU A 119 -1.42 -4.64 -10.85
C GLU A 119 -2.65 -4.30 -11.68
N ARG A 120 -3.71 -5.10 -11.51
CA ARG A 120 -4.97 -4.90 -12.21
C ARG A 120 -6.15 -5.22 -11.29
N GLN A 121 -7.01 -4.22 -11.09
CA GLN A 121 -8.28 -4.41 -10.42
C GLN A 121 -9.34 -4.89 -11.43
N ILE A 122 -10.09 -5.92 -11.05
CA ILE A 122 -11.26 -6.40 -11.80
C ILE A 122 -12.47 -6.22 -10.90
N ALA A 123 -13.34 -5.28 -11.26
CA ALA A 123 -14.62 -5.08 -10.60
C ALA A 123 -15.68 -5.96 -11.26
N LEU A 124 -16.23 -6.92 -10.51
CA LEU A 124 -17.32 -7.77 -10.96
C LEU A 124 -18.61 -7.35 -10.23
N GLU A 125 -19.53 -6.73 -10.96
CA GLU A 125 -20.83 -6.34 -10.43
C GLU A 125 -21.85 -7.46 -10.67
N LEU A 126 -22.45 -7.95 -9.59
CA LEU A 126 -23.49 -8.98 -9.60
C LEU A 126 -24.67 -8.50 -8.78
N GLU A 127 -25.79 -8.25 -9.45
CA GLU A 127 -26.93 -7.58 -8.85
C GLU A 127 -27.97 -8.53 -8.24
N GLY A 128 -28.73 -8.01 -7.28
CA GLY A 128 -29.86 -8.70 -6.67
C GLY A 128 -29.47 -9.91 -5.81
N VAL A 129 -30.50 -10.66 -5.39
CA VAL A 129 -30.35 -11.85 -4.55
C VAL A 129 -29.54 -12.92 -5.28
N GLU A 130 -29.78 -13.12 -6.58
CA GLU A 130 -29.02 -14.05 -7.40
C GLU A 130 -27.52 -13.71 -7.44
N GLY A 131 -27.19 -12.42 -7.50
CA GLY A 131 -25.81 -11.94 -7.43
C GLY A 131 -25.15 -12.23 -6.09
N GLN A 132 -25.84 -11.94 -4.98
CA GLN A 132 -25.35 -12.25 -3.63
C GLN A 132 -25.10 -13.75 -3.43
N GLU A 133 -26.03 -14.59 -3.85
CA GLU A 133 -25.85 -16.04 -3.77
C GLU A 133 -24.68 -16.52 -4.64
N ARG A 134 -24.50 -15.92 -5.83
CA ARG A 134 -23.37 -16.24 -6.71
C ARG A 134 -22.04 -15.86 -6.07
N ILE A 135 -21.93 -14.68 -5.45
CA ILE A 135 -20.74 -14.25 -4.71
C ILE A 135 -20.46 -15.24 -3.55
N ALA A 136 -21.49 -15.61 -2.78
CA ALA A 136 -21.35 -16.56 -1.68
C ALA A 136 -20.84 -17.93 -2.16
N ARG A 137 -21.37 -18.43 -3.28
CA ARG A 137 -20.89 -19.67 -3.92
C ARG A 137 -19.43 -19.58 -4.35
N ILE A 138 -19.03 -18.48 -5.02
CA ILE A 138 -17.64 -18.27 -5.46
C ILE A 138 -16.68 -18.28 -4.26
N MET A 139 -17.01 -17.54 -3.20
CA MET A 139 -16.15 -17.47 -2.01
C MET A 139 -16.07 -18.81 -1.28
N ASN A 140 -17.19 -19.54 -1.16
CA ASN A 140 -17.17 -20.87 -0.56
C ASN A 140 -16.35 -21.86 -1.41
N ASP A 141 -16.40 -21.74 -2.74
CA ASP A 141 -15.61 -22.57 -3.64
C ASP A 141 -14.11 -22.39 -3.42
N PHE A 142 -13.62 -21.15 -3.39
CA PHE A 142 -12.20 -20.86 -3.12
C PHE A 142 -11.75 -21.39 -1.75
N ARG A 143 -12.60 -21.31 -0.72
CA ARG A 143 -12.30 -21.82 0.63
C ARG A 143 -12.23 -23.34 0.69
N GLN A 144 -13.15 -24.02 0.02
CA GLN A 144 -13.22 -25.49 0.05
C GLN A 144 -12.25 -26.15 -0.95
N ARG A 145 -11.96 -25.47 -2.06
CA ARG A 145 -11.16 -25.96 -3.18
C ARG A 145 -10.15 -24.89 -3.64
N PRO A 146 -9.16 -24.54 -2.82
CA PRO A 146 -8.18 -23.52 -3.19
C PRO A 146 -7.33 -23.98 -4.39
N LEU A 147 -6.94 -23.03 -5.23
CA LEU A 147 -5.99 -23.25 -6.32
C LEU A 147 -4.62 -23.63 -5.74
N LYS A 148 -4.20 -24.88 -5.93
CA LYS A 148 -2.93 -25.40 -5.35
C LYS A 148 -1.70 -25.07 -6.17
N ALA A 149 -1.86 -24.75 -7.45
CA ALA A 149 -0.78 -24.37 -8.35
C ALA A 149 -1.30 -23.58 -9.56
N VAL A 150 -0.43 -22.77 -10.17
CA VAL A 150 -0.65 -22.10 -11.45
C VAL A 150 0.63 -22.30 -12.27
N ALA A 151 0.53 -23.00 -13.41
CA ALA A 151 1.69 -23.46 -14.15
C ALA A 151 2.69 -24.22 -13.26
N ASP A 152 3.93 -23.76 -13.17
CA ASP A 152 5.01 -24.29 -12.32
C ASP A 152 5.04 -23.68 -10.91
N MET A 153 4.18 -22.70 -10.62
CA MET A 153 4.10 -22.07 -9.31
C MET A 153 3.16 -22.84 -8.38
N THR A 154 3.64 -23.20 -7.18
CA THR A 154 2.84 -23.84 -6.14
C THR A 154 2.31 -22.84 -5.13
N LEU A 155 1.07 -23.02 -4.68
CA LEU A 155 0.48 -22.24 -3.60
C LEU A 155 1.28 -22.42 -2.31
N GLN A 156 1.80 -21.33 -1.76
CA GLN A 156 2.52 -21.32 -0.48
C GLN A 156 1.58 -21.02 0.69
N THR A 157 0.74 -20.00 0.54
CA THR A 157 -0.10 -19.49 1.63
C THR A 157 -1.45 -19.06 1.09
N THR A 158 -2.50 -19.31 1.87
CA THR A 158 -3.84 -18.71 1.68
C THR A 158 -4.15 -17.84 2.87
N ILE A 159 -4.58 -16.61 2.62
CA ILE A 159 -5.03 -15.67 3.64
C ILE A 159 -6.51 -15.42 3.37
N ASP A 160 -7.37 -15.77 4.32
CA ASP A 160 -8.82 -15.51 4.27
C ASP A 160 -9.19 -14.50 5.34
N PHE A 161 -9.63 -13.33 4.90
CA PHE A 161 -9.92 -12.19 5.78
C PHE A 161 -11.32 -12.25 6.42
N LYS A 162 -12.04 -13.37 6.29
CA LYS A 162 -13.41 -13.53 6.81
C LYS A 162 -13.56 -13.14 8.28
N GLU A 163 -12.57 -13.51 9.09
CA GLU A 163 -12.57 -13.27 10.54
C GLU A 163 -11.67 -12.07 10.93
N GLY A 164 -11.20 -11.28 9.95
CA GLY A 164 -10.28 -10.16 10.14
C GLY A 164 -8.92 -10.35 9.49
N TYR A 165 -8.00 -9.42 9.77
CA TYR A 165 -6.60 -9.48 9.32
C TYR A 165 -5.66 -9.65 10.53
N GLN A 166 -4.49 -10.24 10.30
CA GLN A 166 -3.43 -10.56 11.29
C GLN A 166 -3.38 -9.55 12.45
N GLU A 167 -3.35 -10.06 13.70
CA GLU A 167 -3.31 -9.26 14.94
C GLU A 167 -2.17 -8.25 14.98
#